data_AF-A0AAD5ACF5-F1
#
_entry.id   AF-A0AAD5ACF5-F1
#
_cell.length_a   1.000
_cell.length_b   1.000
_cell.length_c   1.000
_cell.angle_alpha   90.00
_cell.angle_beta   90.00
_cell.angle_gamma   90.00
#
_symmetry.space_group_name_H-M   'P 1'
#
loop_
_entity.id
_entity.type
_entity.pdbx_description
1 polymer ?
#
loop_
_entity_poly.entity_id
_entity_poly.type
_entity_poly.pdbx_seq_one_letter_code
_entity_poly.pdbx_strand_id
1 'polypeptide(L)'
;MAEISKGVNPGKLASNVQKRISRVQEKMMQKLGKSDETKDIAFEEGVVNFNKQMAEGIKLQRDLRAYLEAVKTMHECSKQLQSCLEDIYEPDWVGKEEMDVITEETDVLWGDFHQKLVDSALISMDAYMAKFPEIKARIAKRDRKLVDFDSARHHFASIQKSKKKDEAKLAKAEEELGKAQKVFEEISCDLQEELPSLWNSRVGIYVTTFQSLAGMGEKFHKEMCKLNHNLCDIITKLVEEQQTIEVAANHNVPAESESDETKPASKGRKKRVEKPRCKITARELRKVKRAAAKMPLATSLAIFQSCNITGVPKSTRCAILRDMAKVRKAESRPPLNKTHKLKCQDWAKKYLKTDFSKVLWTDEMRVSLDGPDGWARGWIDELVGPFRVEDGVKLNSQSYCQFLEDTFFKQWYRKKSASFKKNMIFMQDNAPSHTSKYSTAWLARKGIKEENLMIWPPCSPDLNPIENLWSIIKCAIYKEGKQYTSLNSVWEAVVAAARNVDGEQIKTLTESMDGRLLSVLAKKGGYIGH
;
A
#
# COMPACT_ATOMS: atom_id res chain seq x y z
N MET A 1 50.94 -34.10 5.13
CA MET A 1 50.42 -34.54 6.44
C MET A 1 48.92 -34.69 6.32
N ALA A 2 48.32 -35.75 6.86
CA ALA A 2 46.87 -35.92 6.89
C ALA A 2 46.36 -35.55 8.28
N GLU A 3 45.49 -34.54 8.40
CA GLU A 3 44.81 -34.28 9.66
C GLU A 3 43.65 -35.27 9.87
N ILE A 4 43.57 -35.77 11.10
CA ILE A 4 42.70 -36.87 11.48
C ILE A 4 41.26 -36.39 11.61
N SER A 5 40.34 -37.01 10.88
CA SER A 5 38.90 -36.82 11.10
C SER A 5 38.54 -37.23 12.53
N LYS A 6 38.12 -36.28 13.38
CA LYS A 6 37.67 -36.57 14.75
C LYS A 6 36.38 -37.40 14.70
N GLY A 7 36.53 -38.72 14.87
CA GLY A 7 35.43 -39.67 14.84
C GLY A 7 34.36 -39.39 15.89
N VAL A 8 33.09 -39.63 15.52
CA VAL A 8 31.95 -39.46 16.42
C VAL A 8 31.96 -40.60 17.45
N ASN A 9 32.26 -40.28 18.70
CA ASN A 9 32.38 -41.27 19.77
C ASN A 9 31.02 -41.98 20.04
N PRO A 10 30.92 -43.32 19.89
CA PRO A 10 29.67 -44.07 20.06
C PRO A 10 28.97 -43.86 21.41
N GLY A 11 29.73 -43.68 22.51
CA GLY A 11 29.16 -43.43 23.84
C GLY A 11 28.45 -42.07 23.96
N LYS A 12 28.92 -41.06 23.22
CA LYS A 12 28.23 -39.76 23.11
C LYS A 12 26.98 -39.86 22.23
N LEU A 13 26.99 -40.67 21.18
CA LEU A 13 25.79 -40.98 20.40
C LEU A 13 24.74 -41.69 21.25
N ALA A 14 25.11 -42.78 21.93
CA ALA A 14 24.21 -43.56 22.79
C ALA A 14 23.58 -42.72 23.90
N SER A 15 24.36 -41.92 24.64
CA SER A 15 23.82 -41.04 25.69
C SER A 15 22.95 -39.90 25.14
N ASN A 16 23.24 -39.38 23.94
CA ASN A 16 22.37 -38.40 23.28
C ASN A 16 21.05 -39.00 22.78
N VAL A 17 21.06 -40.26 22.31
CA VAL A 17 19.86 -41.03 21.97
C VAL A 17 19.04 -41.32 23.23
N GLN A 18 19.67 -41.77 24.32
CA GLN A 18 19.00 -42.00 25.59
C GLN A 18 18.30 -40.73 26.11
N LYS A 19 19.01 -39.59 26.14
CA LYS A 19 18.42 -38.29 26.52
C LYS A 19 17.29 -37.85 25.59
N ARG A 20 17.32 -38.20 24.30
CA ARG A 20 16.18 -37.96 23.38
C ARG A 20 14.97 -38.81 23.78
N ILE A 21 15.15 -40.08 24.10
CA ILE A 21 14.08 -40.99 24.52
C ILE A 21 13.46 -40.49 25.83
N SER A 22 14.27 -40.16 26.84
CA SER A 22 13.80 -39.60 28.11
C SER A 22 12.97 -38.32 27.93
N ARG A 23 13.37 -37.39 27.06
CA ARG A 23 12.57 -36.18 26.77
C ARG A 23 11.23 -36.47 26.11
N VAL A 24 11.17 -37.46 25.21
CA VAL A 24 9.91 -37.85 24.56
C VAL A 24 8.98 -38.49 25.58
N GLN A 25 9.52 -39.35 26.45
CA GLN A 25 8.78 -39.97 27.54
C GLN A 25 8.25 -38.92 28.54
N GLU A 26 9.07 -37.95 28.97
CA GLU A 26 8.65 -36.91 29.91
C GLU A 26 7.55 -36.02 29.33
N LYS A 27 7.70 -35.52 28.09
CA LYS A 27 6.63 -34.76 27.42
C LYS A 27 5.33 -35.55 27.25
N MET A 28 5.40 -36.88 27.14
CA MET A 28 4.23 -37.74 27.09
C MET A 28 3.60 -37.92 28.47
N MET A 29 4.40 -38.01 29.53
CA MET A 29 3.93 -38.06 30.93
C MET A 29 3.24 -36.75 31.34
N GLN A 30 3.83 -35.60 31.02
CA GLN A 30 3.25 -34.27 31.24
C GLN A 30 1.89 -34.12 30.53
N LYS A 31 1.82 -34.48 29.23
CA LYS A 31 0.55 -34.46 28.45
C LYS A 31 -0.53 -35.41 28.97
N LEU A 32 -0.16 -36.46 29.71
CA LEU A 32 -1.09 -37.41 30.33
C LEU A 32 -1.46 -37.03 31.78
N GLY A 33 -0.99 -35.88 32.28
CA GLY A 33 -1.20 -35.45 33.67
C GLY A 33 -0.48 -36.33 34.70
N LYS A 34 0.59 -37.03 34.30
CA LYS A 34 1.34 -37.98 35.14
C LYS A 34 2.65 -37.42 35.71
N SER A 35 3.07 -36.23 35.27
CA SER A 35 4.15 -35.45 35.86
C SER A 35 3.86 -33.96 35.73
N ASP A 36 4.26 -33.17 36.73
CA ASP A 36 4.03 -31.71 36.74
C ASP A 36 5.02 -30.98 35.81
N GLU A 37 4.48 -30.12 34.94
CA GLU A 37 5.23 -29.24 34.06
C GLU A 37 5.64 -27.96 34.80
N THR A 38 6.93 -27.61 34.75
CA THR A 38 7.45 -26.37 35.34
C THR A 38 7.12 -25.19 34.41
N LYS A 39 6.12 -24.38 34.77
CA LYS A 39 5.67 -23.22 33.97
C LYS A 39 6.40 -21.93 34.34
N ASP A 40 6.88 -21.21 33.34
CA ASP A 40 7.58 -19.93 33.48
C ASP A 40 6.86 -18.90 32.61
N ILE A 41 5.79 -18.33 33.15
CA ILE A 41 4.85 -17.46 32.42
C ILE A 41 5.57 -16.22 31.86
N ALA A 42 6.51 -15.64 32.61
CA ALA A 42 7.28 -14.48 32.18
C ALA A 42 8.21 -14.81 31.00
N PHE A 43 8.86 -15.98 31.03
CA PHE A 43 9.66 -16.45 29.89
C PHE A 43 8.79 -16.77 28.66
N GLU A 44 7.62 -17.40 28.86
CA GLU A 44 6.66 -17.68 27.78
C GLU A 44 6.19 -16.39 27.09
N GLU A 45 5.84 -15.34 27.85
CA GLU A 45 5.54 -14.00 27.32
C GLU A 45 6.74 -13.39 26.56
N GLY A 46 7.95 -13.53 27.08
CA GLY A 46 9.19 -13.13 26.41
C GLY A 46 9.37 -13.83 25.05
N VAL A 47 9.08 -15.13 24.97
CA VAL A 47 9.14 -15.92 23.73
C VAL A 47 8.02 -15.53 22.75
N VAL A 48 6.82 -15.20 23.23
CA VAL A 48 5.73 -14.67 22.37
C VAL A 48 6.15 -13.33 21.74
N ASN A 49 6.68 -12.41 22.56
CA ASN A 49 7.18 -11.11 22.09
C ASN A 49 8.33 -11.27 21.09
N PHE A 50 9.30 -12.15 21.38
CA PHE A 50 10.40 -12.48 20.47
C PHE A 50 9.92 -12.98 19.10
N ASN A 51 8.96 -13.92 19.07
CA ASN A 51 8.45 -14.46 17.81
C ASN A 51 7.66 -13.42 17.01
N LYS A 52 6.88 -12.56 17.68
CA LYS A 52 6.21 -11.41 17.06
C LYS A 52 7.21 -10.44 16.44
N GLN A 53 8.22 -10.03 17.21
CA GLN A 53 9.29 -9.13 16.80
C GLN A 53 10.07 -9.67 15.59
N MET A 54 10.39 -10.97 15.60
CA MET A 54 11.05 -11.65 14.49
C MET A 54 10.20 -11.62 13.21
N ALA A 55 8.89 -11.87 13.33
CA ALA A 55 7.97 -11.88 12.19
C ALA A 55 7.77 -10.46 11.61
N GLU A 56 7.61 -9.45 12.46
CA GLU A 56 7.53 -8.03 12.07
C GLU A 56 8.84 -7.57 11.40
N GLY A 57 9.99 -7.95 11.94
CA GLY A 57 11.30 -7.64 11.37
C GLY A 57 11.55 -8.30 10.00
N ILE A 58 11.20 -9.59 9.83
CA ILE A 58 11.26 -10.27 8.53
C ILE A 58 10.36 -9.58 7.51
N LYS A 59 9.16 -9.17 7.91
CA LYS A 59 8.23 -8.43 7.05
C LYS A 59 8.85 -7.10 6.61
N LEU A 60 9.34 -6.29 7.55
CA LEU A 60 9.96 -5.00 7.26
C LEU A 60 11.20 -5.14 6.35
N GLN A 61 12.09 -6.09 6.63
CA GLN A 61 13.27 -6.37 5.79
C GLN A 61 12.88 -6.75 4.34
N ARG A 62 11.86 -7.60 4.18
CA ARG A 62 11.36 -7.99 2.85
C ARG A 62 10.74 -6.80 2.12
N ASP A 63 9.91 -6.02 2.80
CA ASP A 63 9.17 -4.92 2.21
C ASP A 63 10.14 -3.74 1.87
N LEU A 64 11.19 -3.52 2.66
CA LEU A 64 12.31 -2.61 2.38
C LEU A 64 13.13 -3.04 1.14
N ARG A 65 13.44 -4.34 1.00
CA ARG A 65 14.11 -4.86 -0.21
C ARG A 65 13.24 -4.71 -1.45
N ALA A 66 11.91 -4.89 -1.32
CA ALA A 66 10.98 -4.66 -2.41
C ALA A 66 10.89 -3.16 -2.81
N TYR A 67 10.98 -2.25 -1.83
CA TYR A 67 11.07 -0.81 -2.09
C TYR A 67 12.36 -0.43 -2.82
N LEU A 68 13.52 -0.94 -2.39
CA LEU A 68 14.80 -0.73 -3.08
C LEU A 68 14.80 -1.20 -4.54
N GLU A 69 14.26 -2.40 -4.81
CA GLU A 69 14.13 -2.90 -6.18
C GLU A 69 13.14 -2.06 -7.02
N ALA A 70 12.11 -1.48 -6.40
CA ALA A 70 11.20 -0.55 -7.06
C ALA A 70 11.88 0.79 -7.39
N VAL A 71 12.68 1.35 -6.46
CA VAL A 71 13.51 2.55 -6.70
C VAL A 71 14.48 2.31 -7.86
N LYS A 72 15.20 1.17 -7.85
CA LYS A 72 16.10 0.77 -8.93
C LYS A 72 15.39 0.57 -10.28
N THR A 73 14.19 -0.02 -10.26
CA THR A 73 13.37 -0.15 -11.48
C THR A 73 12.91 1.21 -11.99
N MET A 74 12.59 2.15 -11.11
CA MET A 74 12.17 3.51 -11.48
C MET A 74 13.34 4.30 -12.08
N HIS A 75 14.53 4.20 -11.50
CA HIS A 75 15.78 4.74 -12.05
C HIS A 75 16.02 4.26 -13.48
N GLU A 76 16.01 2.94 -13.72
CA GLU A 76 16.20 2.36 -15.05
C GLU A 76 15.12 2.84 -16.05
N CYS A 77 13.86 2.97 -15.62
CA CYS A 77 12.79 3.52 -16.47
C CYS A 77 12.95 5.02 -16.74
N SER A 78 13.41 5.81 -15.76
CA SER A 78 13.73 7.23 -15.92
C SER A 78 14.86 7.41 -16.94
N LYS A 79 15.94 6.65 -16.78
CA LYS A 79 17.09 6.65 -17.68
C LYS A 79 16.69 6.31 -19.12
N GLN A 80 15.90 5.25 -19.31
CA GLN A 80 15.39 4.88 -20.64
C GLN A 80 14.54 5.97 -21.29
N LEU A 81 13.75 6.72 -20.49
CA LEU A 81 12.96 7.84 -21.01
C LEU A 81 13.83 9.05 -21.35
N GLN A 82 14.86 9.34 -20.54
CA GLN A 82 15.79 10.44 -20.79
C GLN A 82 16.70 10.16 -21.99
N SER A 83 17.22 8.94 -22.16
CA SER A 83 17.92 8.58 -23.40
C SER A 83 17.02 8.67 -24.65
N CYS A 84 15.70 8.46 -24.52
CA CYS A 84 14.77 8.72 -25.61
C CYS A 84 14.57 10.22 -25.89
N LEU A 85 14.78 11.10 -24.91
CA LEU A 85 14.78 12.55 -25.11
C LEU A 85 16.10 12.99 -25.76
N GLU A 86 17.23 12.51 -25.24
CA GLU A 86 18.57 12.73 -25.79
C GLU A 86 18.70 12.29 -27.26
N ASP A 87 18.14 11.13 -27.62
CA ASP A 87 18.08 10.60 -29.00
C ASP A 87 17.26 11.47 -29.99
N ILE A 88 16.36 12.33 -29.51
CA ILE A 88 15.45 13.16 -30.34
C ILE A 88 15.70 14.67 -30.23
N TYR A 89 16.52 15.11 -29.27
CA TYR A 89 16.84 16.52 -29.09
C TYR A 89 18.03 16.86 -30.00
N GLU A 90 17.77 17.55 -31.10
CA GLU A 90 18.79 17.82 -32.12
C GLU A 90 19.91 18.72 -31.54
N PRO A 91 21.17 18.58 -32.01
CA PRO A 91 22.30 19.31 -31.43
C PRO A 91 22.27 20.83 -31.59
N ASP A 92 21.44 21.35 -32.50
CA ASP A 92 21.28 22.77 -32.82
C ASP A 92 20.10 23.43 -32.09
N TRP A 93 19.30 22.68 -31.33
CA TRP A 93 18.18 23.20 -30.55
C TRP A 93 18.64 23.91 -29.26
N VAL A 94 18.01 25.03 -28.92
CA VAL A 94 18.29 25.76 -27.68
C VAL A 94 18.22 24.86 -26.45
N GLY A 95 19.19 24.99 -25.55
CA GLY A 95 19.23 24.26 -24.29
C GLY A 95 19.75 22.83 -24.35
N LYS A 96 20.37 22.39 -25.47
CA LYS A 96 20.91 21.02 -25.61
C LYS A 96 21.94 20.65 -24.53
N GLU A 97 22.93 21.52 -24.29
CA GLU A 97 23.99 21.27 -23.30
C GLU A 97 23.40 21.19 -21.88
N GLU A 98 22.46 22.08 -21.54
CA GLU A 98 21.78 22.06 -20.25
C GLU A 98 20.86 20.84 -20.07
N MET A 99 20.25 20.34 -21.15
CA MET A 99 19.42 19.12 -21.15
C MET A 99 20.28 17.86 -20.92
N ASP A 100 21.48 17.80 -21.50
CA ASP A 100 22.44 16.73 -21.25
C ASP A 100 22.90 16.72 -19.79
N VAL A 101 23.26 17.88 -19.24
CA VAL A 101 23.62 18.03 -17.82
C VAL A 101 22.49 17.58 -16.90
N ILE A 102 21.23 17.96 -17.17
CA ILE A 102 20.07 17.50 -16.36
C ILE A 102 19.90 15.98 -16.44
N THR A 103 20.16 15.38 -17.61
CA THR A 103 20.08 13.93 -17.80
C THR A 103 21.16 13.19 -16.99
N GLU A 104 22.41 13.66 -17.03
CA GLU A 104 23.49 13.13 -16.19
C GLU A 104 23.22 13.31 -14.68
N GLU A 105 22.83 14.51 -14.25
CA GLU A 105 22.51 14.81 -12.85
C GLU A 105 21.34 13.96 -12.33
N THR A 106 20.34 13.67 -13.18
CA THR A 106 19.22 12.78 -12.83
C THR A 106 19.70 11.34 -12.59
N ASP A 107 20.57 10.81 -13.47
CA ASP A 107 21.11 9.45 -13.34
C ASP A 107 21.95 9.30 -12.07
N VAL A 108 22.81 10.28 -11.79
CA VAL A 108 23.61 10.35 -10.57
C VAL A 108 22.71 10.42 -9.33
N LEU A 109 21.71 11.31 -9.31
CA LEU A 109 20.82 11.52 -8.16
C LEU A 109 20.01 10.25 -7.81
N TRP A 110 19.53 9.52 -8.81
CA TRP A 110 18.88 8.22 -8.60
C TRP A 110 19.84 7.16 -8.02
N GLY A 111 21.04 7.04 -8.57
CA GLY A 111 22.06 6.11 -8.09
C GLY A 111 22.45 6.39 -6.63
N ASP A 112 22.70 7.66 -6.32
CA ASP A 112 23.03 8.15 -4.97
C ASP A 112 21.91 7.85 -3.97
N PHE A 113 20.65 8.05 -4.36
CA PHE A 113 19.50 7.75 -3.52
C PHE A 113 19.37 6.26 -3.23
N HIS A 114 19.44 5.41 -4.25
CA HIS A 114 19.42 3.96 -4.07
C HIS A 114 20.56 3.48 -3.16
N GLN A 115 21.78 3.94 -3.39
CA GLN A 115 22.94 3.52 -2.61
C GLN A 115 22.82 3.92 -1.12
N LYS A 116 22.43 5.17 -0.84
CA LYS A 116 22.25 5.64 0.55
C LYS A 116 21.14 4.87 1.28
N LEU A 117 20.06 4.49 0.58
CA LEU A 117 19.00 3.63 1.13
C LEU A 117 19.52 2.23 1.50
N VAL A 118 20.39 1.64 0.67
CA VAL A 118 21.05 0.37 0.99
C VAL A 118 21.91 0.52 2.25
N ASP A 119 22.81 1.50 2.27
CA ASP A 119 23.81 1.63 3.33
C ASP A 119 23.20 2.02 4.68
N SER A 120 22.23 2.93 4.69
CA SER A 120 21.68 3.48 5.93
C SER A 120 20.50 2.67 6.48
N ALA A 121 19.62 2.14 5.62
CA ALA A 121 18.41 1.43 6.06
C ALA A 121 18.57 -0.10 5.98
N LEU A 122 19.04 -0.64 4.85
CA LEU A 122 19.06 -2.09 4.65
C LEU A 122 20.14 -2.79 5.49
N ILE A 123 21.38 -2.28 5.50
CA ILE A 123 22.47 -2.89 6.27
C ILE A 123 22.15 -2.90 7.78
N SER A 124 21.60 -1.80 8.30
CA SER A 124 21.16 -1.69 9.70
C SER A 124 20.09 -2.74 10.05
N MET A 125 19.09 -2.88 9.17
CA MET A 125 18.03 -3.87 9.35
C MET A 125 18.53 -5.31 9.24
N ASP A 126 19.45 -5.60 8.32
CA ASP A 126 20.06 -6.93 8.16
C ASP A 126 20.91 -7.31 9.38
N ALA A 127 21.71 -6.38 9.91
CA ALA A 127 22.50 -6.57 11.14
C ALA A 127 21.61 -6.78 12.38
N TYR A 128 20.46 -6.11 12.45
CA TYR A 128 19.45 -6.35 13.49
C TYR A 128 18.83 -7.74 13.36
N MET A 129 18.41 -8.14 12.16
CA MET A 129 17.79 -9.43 11.91
C MET A 129 18.75 -10.62 12.12
N ALA A 130 20.05 -10.42 11.96
CA ALA A 130 21.08 -11.43 12.20
C ALA A 130 21.12 -11.96 13.66
N LYS A 131 20.58 -11.21 14.64
CA LYS A 131 20.53 -11.62 16.06
C LYS A 131 19.50 -12.72 16.34
N PHE A 132 18.41 -12.77 15.57
CA PHE A 132 17.27 -13.66 15.86
C PHE A 132 17.57 -15.17 15.71
N PRO A 133 18.29 -15.65 14.67
CA PRO A 133 18.61 -17.07 14.54
C PRO A 133 19.36 -17.66 15.73
N GLU A 134 20.30 -16.91 16.31
CA GLU A 134 21.10 -17.35 17.47
C GLU A 134 20.25 -17.45 18.74
N ILE A 135 19.51 -16.38 19.07
CA ILE A 135 18.62 -16.35 20.23
C ILE A 135 17.53 -17.43 20.11
N LYS A 136 16.98 -17.64 18.92
CA LYS A 136 16.01 -18.73 18.65
C LYS A 136 16.61 -20.12 18.90
N ALA A 137 17.87 -20.33 18.54
CA ALA A 137 18.58 -21.59 18.82
C ALA A 137 18.82 -21.80 20.33
N ARG A 138 19.03 -20.70 21.09
CA ARG A 138 19.16 -20.71 22.55
C ARG A 138 17.83 -20.97 23.27
N ILE A 139 16.72 -20.35 22.85
CA ILE A 139 15.36 -20.70 23.35
C ILE A 139 15.11 -22.21 23.15
N ALA A 140 15.32 -22.71 21.93
CA ALA A 140 15.16 -24.14 21.66
C ALA A 140 16.16 -25.04 22.44
N LYS A 141 17.31 -24.51 22.90
CA LYS A 141 18.24 -25.19 23.81
C LYS A 141 17.71 -25.20 25.25
N ARG A 142 17.17 -24.07 25.73
CA ARG A 142 16.50 -23.91 27.03
C ARG A 142 15.35 -24.88 27.19
N ASP A 143 14.44 -24.96 26.22
CA ASP A 143 13.29 -25.88 26.25
C ASP A 143 13.72 -27.36 26.32
N ARG A 144 14.80 -27.73 25.62
CA ARG A 144 15.38 -29.08 25.71
C ARG A 144 16.01 -29.34 27.08
N LYS A 145 16.47 -28.29 27.78
CA LYS A 145 17.11 -28.39 29.10
C LYS A 145 16.11 -28.39 30.24
N LEU A 146 15.00 -27.67 30.11
CA LEU A 146 13.86 -27.77 31.02
C LEU A 146 13.37 -29.22 31.11
N VAL A 147 13.17 -29.89 29.97
CA VAL A 147 12.74 -31.29 29.95
C VAL A 147 13.83 -32.26 30.43
N ASP A 148 15.12 -31.98 30.17
CA ASP A 148 16.22 -32.76 30.78
C ASP A 148 16.19 -32.62 32.33
N PHE A 149 15.87 -31.44 32.86
CA PHE A 149 15.76 -31.14 34.30
C PHE A 149 14.51 -31.75 34.95
N ASP A 150 13.31 -31.55 34.39
CA ASP A 150 12.06 -32.14 34.89
C ASP A 150 12.17 -33.67 34.96
N SER A 151 12.79 -34.31 33.96
CA SER A 151 13.01 -35.76 33.92
C SER A 151 13.99 -36.23 35.00
N ALA A 152 15.08 -35.49 35.25
CA ALA A 152 16.00 -35.76 36.36
C ALA A 152 15.33 -35.58 37.73
N ARG A 153 14.49 -34.53 37.89
CA ARG A 153 13.71 -34.26 39.10
C ARG A 153 12.74 -35.40 39.40
N HIS A 154 12.02 -35.87 38.38
CA HIS A 154 11.12 -37.02 38.50
C HIS A 154 11.88 -38.32 38.83
N HIS A 155 13.03 -38.56 38.20
CA HIS A 155 13.87 -39.73 38.49
C HIS A 155 14.36 -39.76 39.94
N PHE A 156 14.91 -38.64 40.43
CA PHE A 156 15.34 -38.48 41.81
C PHE A 156 14.19 -38.70 42.80
N ALA A 157 13.05 -38.05 42.59
CA ALA A 157 11.87 -38.21 43.43
C ALA A 157 11.34 -39.67 43.45
N SER A 158 11.44 -40.39 42.33
CA SER A 158 11.07 -41.81 42.26
C SER A 158 12.02 -42.71 43.05
N ILE A 159 13.33 -42.43 43.06
CA ILE A 159 14.31 -43.19 43.85
C ILE A 159 14.13 -42.88 45.35
N GLN A 160 13.94 -41.61 45.69
CA GLN A 160 13.74 -41.15 47.08
C GLN A 160 12.50 -41.78 47.74
N LYS A 161 11.42 -41.99 46.99
CA LYS A 161 10.18 -42.65 47.46
C LYS A 161 10.26 -44.19 47.51
N SER A 162 11.36 -44.81 47.06
CA SER A 162 11.48 -46.26 47.00
C SER A 162 11.70 -46.90 48.38
N LYS A 163 11.09 -48.08 48.61
CA LYS A 163 11.19 -48.80 49.90
C LYS A 163 12.58 -49.39 50.20
N LYS A 164 13.47 -49.46 49.20
CA LYS A 164 14.87 -49.89 49.34
C LYS A 164 15.78 -48.72 49.00
N LYS A 165 16.25 -48.00 50.02
CA LYS A 165 17.21 -46.90 49.83
C LYS A 165 18.56 -47.47 49.41
N ASP A 166 18.93 -47.22 48.16
CA ASP A 166 20.25 -47.47 47.60
C ASP A 166 20.97 -46.12 47.55
N GLU A 167 21.87 -45.89 48.52
CA GLU A 167 22.53 -44.58 48.70
C GLU A 167 23.40 -44.20 47.50
N ALA A 168 24.03 -45.17 46.84
CA ALA A 168 24.84 -44.94 45.65
C ALA A 168 23.97 -44.51 44.45
N LYS A 169 22.79 -45.12 44.27
CA LYS A 169 21.82 -44.66 43.26
C LYS A 169 21.22 -43.30 43.60
N LEU A 170 20.95 -43.02 44.88
CA LEU A 170 20.40 -41.74 45.33
C LEU A 170 21.39 -40.60 45.04
N ALA A 171 22.65 -40.74 45.49
CA ALA A 171 23.70 -39.74 45.28
C ALA A 171 23.97 -39.47 43.80
N LYS A 172 23.94 -40.52 42.96
CA LYS A 172 24.08 -40.36 41.51
C LYS A 172 22.89 -39.60 40.88
N ALA A 173 21.67 -39.89 41.29
CA ALA A 173 20.49 -39.19 40.78
C ALA A 173 20.46 -37.71 41.23
N GLU A 174 20.95 -37.41 42.43
CA GLU A 174 21.13 -36.05 42.94
C GLU A 174 22.20 -35.28 42.13
N GLU A 175 23.34 -35.91 41.83
CA GLU A 175 24.39 -35.34 40.99
C GLU A 175 23.90 -35.07 39.56
N GLU A 176 23.12 -35.98 38.97
CA GLU A 176 22.50 -35.80 37.65
C GLU A 176 21.44 -34.68 37.64
N LEU A 177 20.66 -34.55 38.72
CA LEU A 177 19.70 -33.45 38.92
C LEU A 177 20.42 -32.10 39.01
N GLY A 178 21.43 -31.96 39.87
CA GLY A 178 22.18 -30.71 40.02
C GLY A 178 22.89 -30.28 38.73
N LYS A 179 23.44 -31.24 37.95
CA LYS A 179 23.99 -30.97 36.61
C LYS A 179 22.93 -30.53 35.60
N ALA A 180 21.73 -31.11 35.64
CA ALA A 180 20.64 -30.71 34.75
C ALA A 180 20.10 -29.32 35.09
N GLN A 181 19.93 -29.04 36.39
CA GLN A 181 19.49 -27.75 36.93
C GLN A 181 20.44 -26.62 36.52
N LYS A 182 21.74 -26.74 36.83
CA LYS A 182 22.74 -25.71 36.52
C LYS A 182 22.75 -25.32 35.03
N VAL A 183 22.75 -26.30 34.13
CA VAL A 183 22.76 -26.02 32.66
C VAL A 183 21.43 -25.45 32.16
N PHE A 184 20.32 -25.70 32.86
CA PHE A 184 19.02 -25.08 32.56
C PHE A 184 18.97 -23.62 33.07
N GLU A 185 19.43 -23.38 34.30
CA GLU A 185 19.44 -22.07 34.95
C GLU A 185 20.38 -21.09 34.24
N GLU A 186 21.62 -21.50 33.91
CA GLU A 186 22.58 -20.70 33.13
C GLU A 186 21.92 -20.13 31.85
N ILE A 187 21.33 -21.00 31.03
CA ILE A 187 20.71 -20.58 29.76
C ILE A 187 19.43 -19.75 29.98
N SER A 188 18.69 -20.02 31.07
CA SER A 188 17.45 -19.30 31.38
C SER A 188 17.74 -17.89 31.88
N CYS A 189 18.79 -17.72 32.70
CA CYS A 189 19.25 -16.42 33.20
C CYS A 189 19.63 -15.50 32.04
N ASP A 190 20.53 -15.94 31.14
CA ASP A 190 20.94 -15.12 29.99
C ASP A 190 19.73 -14.67 29.14
N LEU A 191 18.78 -15.60 28.89
CA LEU A 191 17.62 -15.31 28.04
C LEU A 191 16.58 -14.42 28.74
N GLN A 192 16.48 -14.48 30.07
CA GLN A 192 15.63 -13.58 30.85
C GLN A 192 16.14 -12.12 30.78
N GLU A 193 17.45 -11.91 30.60
CA GLU A 193 18.03 -10.58 30.36
C GLU A 193 17.97 -10.17 28.87
N GLU A 194 18.32 -11.08 27.96
CA GLU A 194 18.42 -10.78 26.52
C GLU A 194 17.07 -10.55 25.85
N LEU A 195 16.02 -11.30 26.19
CA LEU A 195 14.73 -11.19 25.50
C LEU A 195 14.05 -9.82 25.73
N PRO A 196 13.98 -9.27 26.96
CA PRO A 196 13.48 -7.90 27.18
C PRO A 196 14.37 -6.82 26.55
N SER A 197 15.70 -7.00 26.60
CA SER A 197 16.67 -6.07 25.99
C SER A 197 16.48 -6.01 24.47
N LEU A 198 16.42 -7.17 23.80
CA LEU A 198 16.12 -7.27 22.37
C LEU A 198 14.76 -6.66 22.08
N TRP A 199 13.72 -7.00 22.84
CA TRP A 199 12.36 -6.46 22.66
C TRP A 199 12.39 -4.93 22.66
N ASN A 200 13.00 -4.29 23.66
CA ASN A 200 13.08 -2.84 23.77
C ASN A 200 13.86 -2.19 22.62
N SER A 201 14.90 -2.84 22.10
CA SER A 201 15.68 -2.33 20.96
C SER A 201 14.86 -2.12 19.65
N ARG A 202 13.69 -2.76 19.51
CA ARG A 202 12.83 -2.62 18.30
C ARG A 202 12.49 -1.17 17.97
N VAL A 203 12.22 -0.35 18.99
CA VAL A 203 11.77 1.04 18.80
C VAL A 203 12.89 1.86 18.17
N GLY A 204 14.12 1.74 18.68
CA GLY A 204 15.28 2.41 18.11
C GLY A 204 15.52 2.02 16.66
N ILE A 205 15.51 0.71 16.35
CA ILE A 205 15.72 0.22 14.97
C ILE A 205 14.64 0.73 14.02
N TYR A 206 13.36 0.67 14.39
CA TYR A 206 12.28 1.18 13.55
C TYR A 206 12.38 2.69 13.35
N VAL A 207 12.63 3.46 14.42
CA VAL A 207 12.80 4.91 14.35
C VAL A 207 13.97 5.28 13.44
N THR A 208 15.16 4.72 13.65
CA THR A 208 16.32 4.98 12.79
C THR A 208 16.05 4.59 11.34
N THR A 209 15.48 3.40 11.08
CA THR A 209 15.18 2.95 9.71
C THR A 209 14.23 3.90 9.00
N PHE A 210 13.10 4.27 9.61
CA PHE A 210 12.13 5.15 8.97
C PHE A 210 12.57 6.62 8.90
N GLN A 211 13.33 7.13 9.88
CA GLN A 211 13.96 8.46 9.80
C GLN A 211 14.97 8.54 8.65
N SER A 212 15.83 7.52 8.52
CA SER A 212 16.76 7.41 7.39
C SER A 212 16.01 7.39 6.06
N LEU A 213 14.99 6.53 5.91
CA LEU A 213 14.16 6.46 4.69
C LEU A 213 13.52 7.82 4.35
N ALA A 214 12.89 8.47 5.33
CA ALA A 214 12.19 9.74 5.14
C ALA A 214 13.16 10.87 4.76
N GLY A 215 14.25 11.06 5.50
CA GLY A 215 15.21 12.14 5.23
C GLY A 215 15.96 11.96 3.91
N MET A 216 16.23 10.72 3.49
CA MET A 216 16.77 10.44 2.15
C MET A 216 15.74 10.73 1.06
N GLY A 217 14.48 10.32 1.27
CA GLY A 217 13.37 10.56 0.32
C GLY A 217 13.10 12.06 0.14
N GLU A 218 13.04 12.83 1.23
CA GLU A 218 12.89 14.28 1.21
C GLU A 218 13.99 14.94 0.37
N LYS A 219 15.26 14.62 0.66
CA LYS A 219 16.40 15.19 -0.08
C LYS A 219 16.36 14.81 -1.55
N PHE A 220 16.08 13.53 -1.87
CA PHE A 220 15.96 13.06 -3.24
C PHE A 220 14.85 13.81 -4.02
N HIS A 221 13.64 13.86 -3.47
CA HIS A 221 12.50 14.51 -4.13
C HIS A 221 12.70 16.03 -4.28
N LYS A 222 13.35 16.68 -3.31
CA LYS A 222 13.68 18.11 -3.37
C LYS A 222 14.64 18.45 -4.51
N GLU A 223 15.71 17.69 -4.69
CA GLU A 223 16.66 17.91 -5.78
C GLU A 223 16.07 17.49 -7.14
N MET A 224 15.35 16.36 -7.19
CA MET A 224 14.63 15.91 -8.39
C MET A 224 13.58 16.93 -8.88
N CYS A 225 12.94 17.67 -7.96
CA CYS A 225 12.02 18.74 -8.32
C CYS A 225 12.70 19.88 -9.09
N LYS A 226 13.94 20.23 -8.73
CA LYS A 226 14.71 21.28 -9.43
C LYS A 226 15.06 20.84 -10.85
N LEU A 227 15.57 19.61 -11.01
CA LEU A 227 15.92 19.04 -12.31
C LEU A 227 14.72 19.02 -13.25
N ASN A 228 13.54 18.59 -12.76
CA ASN A 228 12.30 18.61 -13.54
C ASN A 228 11.84 20.03 -13.91
N HIS A 229 12.05 21.02 -13.04
CA HIS A 229 11.70 22.41 -13.33
C HIS A 229 12.62 23.00 -14.41
N ASN A 230 13.94 22.82 -14.27
CA ASN A 230 14.92 23.23 -15.26
C ASN A 230 14.64 22.61 -16.64
N LEU A 231 14.24 21.33 -16.68
CA LEU A 231 13.85 20.66 -17.92
C LEU A 231 12.59 21.26 -18.56
N CYS A 232 11.59 21.62 -17.75
CA CYS A 232 10.40 22.33 -18.24
C CYS A 232 10.76 23.70 -18.81
N ASP A 233 11.68 24.42 -18.18
CA ASP A 233 12.13 25.74 -18.65
C ASP A 233 12.88 25.65 -19.99
N ILE A 234 13.74 24.63 -20.18
CA ILE A 234 14.40 24.36 -21.46
C ILE A 234 13.38 24.06 -22.56
N ILE A 235 12.43 23.14 -22.30
CA ILE A 235 11.39 22.80 -23.28
C ILE A 235 10.50 24.03 -23.59
N THR A 236 10.26 24.91 -22.63
CA THR A 236 9.51 26.15 -22.85
C THR A 236 10.28 27.11 -23.76
N LYS A 237 11.59 27.32 -23.53
CA LYS A 237 12.46 28.13 -24.40
C LYS A 237 12.50 27.60 -25.83
N LEU A 238 12.53 26.28 -26.02
CA LEU A 238 12.47 25.67 -27.35
C LEU A 238 11.14 25.97 -28.07
N VAL A 239 10.02 25.96 -27.35
CA VAL A 239 8.71 26.36 -27.92
C VAL A 239 8.68 27.84 -28.28
N GLU A 240 9.25 28.71 -27.44
CA GLU A 240 9.38 30.15 -27.72
C GLU A 240 10.24 30.41 -28.97
N GLU A 241 11.40 29.75 -29.09
CA GLU A 241 12.28 29.86 -30.27
C GLU A 241 11.55 29.42 -31.55
N GLN A 242 10.89 28.26 -31.55
CA GLN A 242 10.09 27.79 -32.70
C GLN A 242 8.99 28.79 -33.09
N GLN A 243 8.30 29.39 -32.12
CA GLN A 243 7.30 30.43 -32.41
C GLN A 243 7.92 31.69 -33.04
N THR A 244 9.11 32.11 -32.61
CA THR A 244 9.80 33.25 -33.27
C THR A 244 10.19 32.93 -34.71
N ILE A 245 10.59 31.70 -35.00
CA ILE A 245 10.91 31.22 -36.36
C ILE A 245 9.66 31.18 -37.24
N GLU A 246 8.53 30.66 -36.73
CA GLU A 246 7.24 30.67 -37.46
C GLU A 246 6.73 32.08 -37.74
N VAL A 247 6.83 33.01 -36.78
CA VAL A 247 6.42 34.41 -36.97
C VAL A 247 7.33 35.11 -37.98
N ALA A 248 8.64 34.86 -37.97
CA ALA A 248 9.58 35.39 -38.94
C ALA A 248 9.34 34.83 -40.36
N ALA A 249 9.00 33.55 -40.48
CA ALA A 249 8.65 32.93 -41.76
C ALA A 249 7.35 33.53 -42.35
N ASN A 250 6.34 33.76 -41.51
CA ASN A 250 5.04 34.30 -41.94
C ASN A 250 5.09 35.79 -42.34
N HIS A 251 6.11 36.56 -41.92
CA HIS A 251 6.28 37.96 -42.34
C HIS A 251 7.02 38.12 -43.69
N ASN A 252 7.53 37.03 -44.28
CA ASN A 252 8.35 37.05 -45.50
C ASN A 252 7.61 36.44 -46.72
N VAL A 253 6.41 36.96 -47.02
CA VAL A 253 5.65 36.59 -48.25
C VAL A 253 5.56 37.78 -49.22
N PRO A 254 6.37 37.82 -50.30
CA PRO A 254 6.14 38.67 -51.45
C PRO A 254 5.09 38.06 -52.40
N ALA A 255 4.42 38.90 -53.19
CA ALA A 255 3.33 38.48 -54.09
C ALA A 255 3.81 37.92 -55.46
N GLU A 256 3.09 36.89 -55.91
CA GLU A 256 2.87 36.41 -57.30
C GLU A 256 4.05 36.14 -58.25
N SER A 257 4.12 34.90 -58.75
CA SER A 257 3.79 34.57 -60.16
C SER A 257 3.88 33.06 -60.46
N GLU A 258 3.15 32.60 -61.48
CA GLU A 258 3.14 31.20 -61.94
C GLU A 258 4.42 30.81 -62.70
N SER A 259 4.90 29.56 -62.57
CA SER A 259 4.93 28.61 -63.70
C SER A 259 5.74 27.31 -63.45
N ASP A 260 5.22 26.25 -64.08
CA ASP A 260 5.88 25.07 -64.67
C ASP A 260 6.44 23.90 -63.83
N GLU A 261 6.46 22.74 -64.51
CA GLU A 261 6.73 21.41 -63.97
C GLU A 261 8.23 21.14 -63.70
N THR A 262 8.53 20.33 -62.68
CA THR A 262 9.28 19.06 -62.85
C THR A 262 9.41 18.27 -61.53
N LYS A 263 9.19 16.94 -61.59
CA LYS A 263 9.67 16.00 -60.56
C LYS A 263 11.14 15.68 -60.80
N PRO A 264 11.93 15.39 -59.76
CA PRO A 264 12.42 14.01 -59.70
C PRO A 264 12.63 13.38 -58.30
N ALA A 265 12.51 12.04 -58.32
CA ALA A 265 13.29 11.05 -57.57
C ALA A 265 13.28 11.02 -56.02
N SER A 266 12.62 9.98 -55.50
CA SER A 266 12.84 9.42 -54.17
C SER A 266 14.30 9.01 -53.91
N LYS A 267 14.90 9.45 -52.80
CA LYS A 267 16.14 8.85 -52.25
C LYS A 267 15.79 7.81 -51.18
N GLY A 268 16.37 6.62 -51.32
CA GLY A 268 15.95 5.42 -50.59
C GLY A 268 16.33 5.36 -49.12
N ARG A 269 15.41 4.84 -48.30
CA ARG A 269 15.62 4.52 -46.88
C ARG A 269 16.61 3.36 -46.75
N LYS A 270 17.83 3.62 -46.25
CA LYS A 270 18.84 2.57 -46.00
C LYS A 270 18.30 1.54 -44.98
N LYS A 271 18.40 0.25 -45.28
CA LYS A 271 17.98 -0.84 -44.39
C LYS A 271 18.86 -0.87 -43.13
N ARG A 272 18.22 -0.79 -41.95
CA ARG A 272 18.85 -1.12 -40.66
C ARG A 272 19.09 -2.64 -40.62
N VAL A 273 20.30 -3.06 -40.30
CA VAL A 273 20.66 -4.49 -40.18
C VAL A 273 19.96 -5.10 -38.96
N GLU A 274 19.14 -6.13 -39.16
CA GLU A 274 18.46 -6.83 -38.06
C GLU A 274 19.44 -7.75 -37.31
N LYS A 275 19.66 -7.49 -36.01
CA LYS A 275 20.14 -8.54 -35.09
C LYS A 275 19.02 -9.59 -34.91
N PRO A 276 19.34 -10.89 -34.80
CA PRO A 276 18.34 -11.96 -34.92
C PRO A 276 17.32 -11.94 -33.76
N ARG A 277 16.05 -11.69 -34.08
CA ARG A 277 14.93 -11.91 -33.15
C ARG A 277 14.87 -13.39 -32.76
N CYS A 278 14.80 -13.68 -31.46
CA CYS A 278 14.60 -15.03 -30.93
C CYS A 278 13.27 -15.61 -31.47
N LYS A 279 13.35 -16.60 -32.37
CA LYS A 279 12.17 -17.19 -33.03
C LYS A 279 11.55 -18.29 -32.16
N ILE A 280 10.53 -17.93 -31.39
CA ILE A 280 9.69 -18.90 -30.67
C ILE A 280 8.87 -19.70 -31.69
N THR A 281 8.91 -21.02 -31.60
CA THR A 281 8.24 -21.92 -32.55
C THR A 281 6.74 -22.04 -32.28
N ALA A 282 5.95 -22.40 -33.30
CA ALA A 282 4.53 -22.70 -33.15
C ALA A 282 4.24 -23.88 -32.18
N ARG A 283 5.23 -24.75 -31.91
CA ARG A 283 5.12 -25.82 -30.92
C ARG A 283 5.20 -25.26 -29.49
N GLU A 284 6.12 -24.34 -29.24
CA GLU A 284 6.28 -23.64 -27.97
C GLU A 284 5.10 -22.70 -27.68
N LEU A 285 4.63 -21.97 -28.70
CA LEU A 285 3.43 -21.14 -28.63
C LEU A 285 2.22 -21.93 -28.09
N ARG A 286 2.04 -23.18 -28.56
CA ARG A 286 0.99 -24.11 -28.10
C ARG A 286 1.25 -24.74 -26.72
N LYS A 287 2.47 -24.68 -26.18
CA LYS A 287 2.77 -25.02 -24.77
C LYS A 287 2.39 -23.86 -23.88
N VAL A 288 2.88 -22.64 -24.20
CA VAL A 288 2.60 -21.40 -23.44
C VAL A 288 1.10 -21.17 -23.27
N LYS A 289 0.31 -21.32 -24.34
CA LYS A 289 -1.16 -21.18 -24.26
C LYS A 289 -1.83 -22.16 -23.28
N ARG A 290 -1.31 -23.39 -23.17
CA ARG A 290 -1.81 -24.41 -22.23
C ARG A 290 -1.36 -24.15 -20.78
N ALA A 291 -0.10 -23.73 -20.59
CA ALA A 291 0.41 -23.35 -19.27
C ALA A 291 -0.32 -22.12 -18.71
N ALA A 292 -0.54 -21.09 -19.53
CA ALA A 292 -1.29 -19.89 -19.14
C ALA A 292 -2.74 -20.20 -18.70
N ALA A 293 -3.41 -21.12 -19.40
CA ALA A 293 -4.76 -21.56 -19.03
C ALA A 293 -4.80 -22.36 -17.71
N LYS A 294 -3.74 -23.12 -17.41
CA LYS A 294 -3.61 -23.90 -16.16
C LYS A 294 -3.16 -23.06 -14.96
N MET A 295 -2.52 -21.91 -15.21
CA MET A 295 -1.90 -21.05 -14.19
C MET A 295 -2.27 -19.56 -14.40
N PRO A 296 -3.57 -19.19 -14.31
CA PRO A 296 -4.05 -17.86 -14.73
C PRO A 296 -3.54 -16.68 -13.88
N LEU A 297 -3.00 -16.94 -12.69
CA LEU A 297 -2.41 -15.94 -11.79
C LEU A 297 -0.86 -15.97 -11.78
N ALA A 298 -0.24 -16.83 -12.58
CA ALA A 298 1.22 -16.92 -12.64
C ALA A 298 1.84 -15.82 -13.50
N THR A 299 3.06 -15.41 -13.15
CA THR A 299 3.77 -14.39 -13.92
C THR A 299 4.11 -14.87 -15.33
N SER A 300 4.27 -13.92 -16.26
CA SER A 300 4.72 -14.23 -17.63
C SER A 300 6.11 -14.89 -17.69
N LEU A 301 6.87 -14.90 -16.59
CA LEU A 301 8.14 -15.62 -16.50
C LEU A 301 7.89 -17.08 -16.09
N ALA A 302 7.11 -17.31 -15.03
CA ALA A 302 6.75 -18.65 -14.56
C ALA A 302 6.03 -19.47 -15.65
N ILE A 303 5.12 -18.85 -16.42
CA ILE A 303 4.42 -19.53 -17.53
C ILE A 303 5.42 -20.01 -18.60
N PHE A 304 6.39 -19.19 -18.99
CA PHE A 304 7.38 -19.54 -20.02
C PHE A 304 8.41 -20.56 -19.49
N GLN A 305 8.87 -20.39 -18.25
CA GLN A 305 9.75 -21.36 -17.58
C GLN A 305 9.08 -22.74 -17.44
N SER A 306 7.79 -22.81 -17.09
CA SER A 306 7.03 -24.08 -17.03
C SER A 306 6.90 -24.79 -18.39
N CYS A 307 7.18 -24.09 -19.49
CA CYS A 307 7.21 -24.64 -20.84
C CYS A 307 8.63 -25.05 -21.31
N ASN A 308 9.64 -24.87 -20.45
CA ASN A 308 11.08 -24.89 -20.74
C ASN A 308 11.51 -23.86 -21.79
N ILE A 309 10.91 -22.66 -21.77
CA ILE A 309 11.26 -21.55 -22.68
C ILE A 309 11.95 -20.45 -21.85
N THR A 310 13.25 -20.30 -22.04
CA THR A 310 14.11 -19.33 -21.35
C THR A 310 14.67 -18.30 -22.33
N GLY A 311 15.34 -17.24 -21.85
CA GLY A 311 15.96 -16.21 -22.69
C GLY A 311 15.00 -15.23 -23.40
N VAL A 312 13.68 -15.43 -23.35
CA VAL A 312 12.71 -14.53 -24.01
C VAL A 312 12.50 -13.24 -23.18
N PRO A 313 12.66 -12.04 -23.76
CA PRO A 313 12.43 -10.76 -23.06
C PRO A 313 11.00 -10.60 -22.52
N LYS A 314 10.86 -9.89 -21.38
CA LYS A 314 9.56 -9.61 -20.73
C LYS A 314 8.55 -8.98 -21.70
N SER A 315 8.97 -8.03 -22.53
CA SER A 315 8.15 -7.39 -23.56
C SER A 315 7.56 -8.41 -24.54
N THR A 316 8.37 -9.35 -25.03
CA THR A 316 7.96 -10.40 -25.97
C THR A 316 7.05 -11.44 -25.30
N ARG A 317 7.38 -11.89 -24.07
CA ARG A 317 6.51 -12.81 -23.30
C ARG A 317 5.13 -12.20 -23.03
N CYS A 318 5.09 -10.92 -22.65
CA CYS A 318 3.82 -10.21 -22.42
C CYS A 318 3.07 -9.90 -23.73
N ALA A 319 3.74 -9.62 -24.84
CA ALA A 319 3.09 -9.48 -26.14
C ALA A 319 2.39 -10.78 -26.56
N ILE A 320 3.09 -11.92 -26.48
CA ILE A 320 2.56 -13.25 -26.79
C ILE A 320 1.38 -13.61 -25.88
N LEU A 321 1.46 -13.34 -24.57
CA LEU A 321 0.35 -13.64 -23.66
C LEU A 321 -0.86 -12.73 -23.86
N ARG A 322 -0.67 -11.46 -24.28
CA ARG A 322 -1.79 -10.55 -24.63
C ARG A 322 -2.51 -10.99 -25.90
N ASP A 323 -1.77 -11.51 -26.88
CA ASP A 323 -2.33 -12.11 -28.11
C ASP A 323 -3.08 -13.43 -27.82
N MET A 324 -2.58 -14.23 -26.87
CA MET A 324 -3.18 -15.52 -26.49
C MET A 324 -4.38 -15.45 -25.53
N ALA A 325 -4.39 -14.49 -24.60
CA ALA A 325 -5.26 -14.51 -23.43
C ALA A 325 -6.14 -13.25 -23.35
N LYS A 326 -7.44 -13.48 -23.09
CA LYS A 326 -8.40 -12.41 -22.78
C LYS A 326 -8.16 -11.87 -21.36
N VAL A 327 -7.09 -11.09 -21.18
CA VAL A 327 -6.75 -10.45 -19.90
C VAL A 327 -7.86 -9.45 -19.53
N ARG A 328 -8.39 -9.55 -18.30
CA ARG A 328 -9.28 -8.53 -17.72
C ARG A 328 -8.50 -7.66 -16.74
N LYS A 329 -8.71 -6.34 -16.81
CA LYS A 329 -8.20 -5.36 -15.86
C LYS A 329 -9.09 -5.38 -14.61
N ALA A 330 -8.55 -5.06 -13.43
CA ALA A 330 -9.39 -4.76 -12.27
C ALA A 330 -10.23 -3.51 -12.57
N GLU A 331 -11.54 -3.58 -12.33
CA GLU A 331 -12.46 -2.47 -12.59
C GLU A 331 -12.32 -1.43 -11.47
N SER A 332 -12.07 -0.17 -11.83
CA SER A 332 -11.89 0.94 -10.88
C SER A 332 -13.19 1.42 -10.21
N ARG A 333 -14.33 0.84 -10.59
CA ARG A 333 -15.68 1.15 -10.07
C ARG A 333 -16.50 -0.13 -9.98
N PRO A 334 -17.43 -0.28 -9.01
CA PRO A 334 -18.32 -1.43 -8.95
C PRO A 334 -19.20 -1.53 -10.21
N PRO A 335 -19.27 -2.68 -10.91
CA PRO A 335 -19.95 -2.78 -12.20
C PRO A 335 -21.46 -2.52 -12.12
N LEU A 336 -21.94 -1.57 -12.92
CA LEU A 336 -23.36 -1.28 -13.08
C LEU A 336 -24.07 -2.39 -13.89
N ASN A 337 -24.83 -3.24 -13.20
CA ASN A 337 -25.75 -4.19 -13.82
C ASN A 337 -26.96 -3.47 -14.45
N LYS A 338 -27.77 -4.19 -15.25
CA LYS A 338 -28.95 -3.60 -15.94
C LYS A 338 -29.93 -2.91 -14.98
N THR A 339 -30.16 -3.49 -13.80
CA THR A 339 -31.05 -2.94 -12.77
C THR A 339 -30.50 -1.65 -12.17
N HIS A 340 -29.19 -1.56 -11.94
CA HIS A 340 -28.55 -0.33 -11.48
C HIS A 340 -28.72 0.77 -12.54
N LYS A 341 -28.40 0.48 -13.81
CA LYS A 341 -28.56 1.44 -14.90
C LYS A 341 -30.00 1.95 -15.06
N LEU A 342 -30.99 1.06 -14.91
CA LEU A 342 -32.41 1.46 -14.93
C LEU A 342 -32.73 2.39 -13.75
N LYS A 343 -32.33 2.02 -12.52
CA LYS A 343 -32.51 2.87 -11.33
C LYS A 343 -31.83 4.23 -11.47
N CYS A 344 -30.62 4.30 -12.04
CA CYS A 344 -29.92 5.56 -12.31
C CYS A 344 -30.67 6.43 -13.34
N GLN A 345 -31.23 5.84 -14.41
CA GLN A 345 -32.06 6.57 -15.36
C GLN A 345 -33.35 7.10 -14.73
N ASP A 346 -34.04 6.27 -13.95
CA ASP A 346 -35.34 6.63 -13.38
C ASP A 346 -35.16 7.68 -12.27
N TRP A 347 -34.06 7.60 -11.51
CA TRP A 347 -33.60 8.68 -10.63
C TRP A 347 -33.33 9.97 -11.41
N ALA A 348 -32.56 9.91 -12.49
CA ALA A 348 -32.25 11.10 -13.29
C ALA A 348 -33.49 11.73 -13.93
N LYS A 349 -34.47 10.93 -14.39
CA LYS A 349 -35.78 11.43 -14.86
C LYS A 349 -36.57 12.08 -13.72
N LYS A 350 -36.58 11.48 -12.52
CA LYS A 350 -37.32 11.99 -11.35
C LYS A 350 -36.84 13.39 -10.94
N TYR A 351 -35.53 13.61 -10.94
CA TYR A 351 -34.92 14.86 -10.45
C TYR A 351 -34.53 15.86 -11.56
N LEU A 352 -34.86 15.60 -12.84
CA LEU A 352 -34.53 16.49 -13.99
C LEU A 352 -35.16 17.90 -13.92
N LYS A 353 -36.13 18.11 -13.03
CA LYS A 353 -36.78 19.42 -12.80
C LYS A 353 -36.59 19.91 -11.36
N THR A 354 -35.64 19.32 -10.64
CA THR A 354 -35.37 19.68 -9.25
C THR A 354 -34.46 20.89 -9.20
N ASP A 355 -34.88 21.90 -8.43
CA ASP A 355 -34.01 23.01 -8.09
C ASP A 355 -32.95 22.53 -7.09
N PHE A 356 -31.76 22.24 -7.62
CA PHE A 356 -30.65 21.71 -6.83
C PHE A 356 -30.08 22.71 -5.81
N SER A 357 -30.39 24.02 -5.91
CA SER A 357 -30.04 25.00 -4.87
C SER A 357 -30.75 24.77 -3.53
N LYS A 358 -31.85 23.98 -3.55
CA LYS A 358 -32.60 23.58 -2.35
C LYS A 358 -32.10 22.26 -1.75
N VAL A 359 -31.13 21.58 -2.38
CA VAL A 359 -30.64 20.27 -1.92
C VAL A 359 -29.50 20.48 -0.93
N LEU A 360 -29.70 20.02 0.30
CA LEU A 360 -28.61 19.84 1.25
C LEU A 360 -27.88 18.54 0.93
N TRP A 361 -26.66 18.72 0.46
CA TRP A 361 -25.71 17.70 0.07
C TRP A 361 -25.00 17.11 1.31
N THR A 362 -25.16 15.80 1.58
CA THR A 362 -24.43 15.09 2.66
C THR A 362 -23.78 13.79 2.16
N ASP A 363 -22.52 13.55 2.56
CA ASP A 363 -21.73 12.35 2.24
C ASP A 363 -20.55 12.24 3.24
N GLU A 364 -19.83 11.12 3.25
CA GLU A 364 -18.64 10.91 4.08
C GLU A 364 -17.31 11.18 3.34
N MET A 365 -16.32 11.72 4.06
CA MET A 365 -14.95 11.85 3.55
C MET A 365 -13.95 11.15 4.47
N ARG A 366 -13.03 10.36 3.90
CA ARG A 366 -11.84 9.85 4.59
C ARG A 366 -10.61 10.71 4.29
N VAL A 367 -9.84 11.00 5.35
CA VAL A 367 -8.57 11.73 5.35
C VAL A 367 -7.56 10.91 6.18
N SER A 368 -6.29 10.92 5.77
CA SER A 368 -5.19 10.07 6.28
C SER A 368 -3.97 10.90 6.69
N LEU A 369 -3.09 10.34 7.53
CA LEU A 369 -1.88 11.01 8.00
C LEU A 369 -0.83 11.17 6.88
N ASP A 370 -0.71 10.14 6.03
CA ASP A 370 0.41 9.95 5.11
C ASP A 370 0.18 10.52 3.69
N GLY A 371 -0.97 11.17 3.46
CA GLY A 371 -1.46 11.61 2.15
C GLY A 371 -2.68 10.83 1.66
N PRO A 372 -3.37 11.28 0.59
CA PRO A 372 -4.68 10.74 0.18
C PRO A 372 -4.58 9.48 -0.70
N ASP A 373 -5.43 8.49 -0.40
CA ASP A 373 -5.71 7.34 -1.27
C ASP A 373 -6.47 7.80 -2.56
N GLY A 374 -5.75 8.16 -3.62
CA GLY A 374 -6.31 8.41 -4.96
C GLY A 374 -6.84 9.83 -5.23
N TRP A 375 -6.76 10.25 -6.50
CA TRP A 375 -7.07 11.62 -6.97
C TRP A 375 -8.38 11.70 -7.79
N ALA A 376 -9.28 12.62 -7.46
CA ALA A 376 -10.44 13.14 -8.25
C ALA A 376 -10.89 14.48 -7.62
N ARG A 377 -11.50 15.48 -8.33
CA ARG A 377 -11.42 16.95 -8.05
C ARG A 377 -12.73 17.80 -7.93
N GLY A 378 -12.81 18.82 -7.04
CA GLY A 378 -13.65 20.08 -7.11
C GLY A 378 -14.85 20.41 -6.14
N TRP A 379 -14.82 21.42 -5.24
CA TRP A 379 -15.97 22.33 -4.85
C TRP A 379 -17.28 21.89 -4.08
N ILE A 380 -18.05 22.87 -3.51
CA ILE A 380 -19.27 22.86 -2.60
C ILE A 380 -19.02 23.09 -1.08
N ASP A 381 -19.94 23.34 -0.14
CA ASP A 381 -21.09 24.25 -0.18
C ASP A 381 -20.84 25.44 0.81
N GLU A 382 -21.79 26.33 1.17
CA GLU A 382 -21.62 27.04 2.46
C GLU A 382 -21.53 25.91 3.48
N LEU A 383 -20.30 25.62 3.93
CA LEU A 383 -19.99 24.29 4.40
C LEU A 383 -20.56 24.14 5.80
N VAL A 384 -21.67 23.41 5.90
CA VAL A 384 -22.41 23.20 7.17
C VAL A 384 -21.57 22.44 8.20
N GLY A 385 -20.65 21.59 7.72
CA GLY A 385 -19.63 20.92 8.52
C GLY A 385 -18.28 21.64 8.48
N PRO A 386 -17.14 20.92 8.52
CA PRO A 386 -17.01 19.47 8.64
C PRO A 386 -17.42 19.00 10.03
N PHE A 387 -17.95 17.77 10.10
CA PHE A 387 -18.25 17.09 11.36
C PHE A 387 -17.46 15.77 11.43
N ARG A 388 -16.85 15.49 12.58
CA ARG A 388 -16.05 14.28 12.81
C ARG A 388 -16.85 13.27 13.63
N VAL A 389 -16.91 12.03 13.15
CA VAL A 389 -17.31 10.87 13.96
C VAL A 389 -16.15 10.51 14.90
N GLU A 390 -16.46 10.24 16.17
CA GLU A 390 -15.44 9.88 17.16
C GLU A 390 -14.72 8.57 16.81
N ASP A 391 -13.45 8.48 17.18
CA ASP A 391 -12.58 7.37 16.80
C ASP A 391 -13.09 6.05 17.41
N GLY A 392 -13.15 4.99 16.60
CA GLY A 392 -13.67 3.68 17.01
C GLY A 392 -15.19 3.53 16.96
N VAL A 393 -15.96 4.59 16.72
CA VAL A 393 -17.42 4.49 16.57
C VAL A 393 -17.78 3.88 15.22
N LYS A 394 -18.40 2.69 15.26
CA LYS A 394 -18.97 2.05 14.07
C LYS A 394 -20.35 2.63 13.74
N LEU A 395 -20.44 3.38 12.64
CA LEU A 395 -21.70 3.91 12.12
C LEU A 395 -22.71 2.80 11.82
N ASN A 396 -23.75 2.73 12.65
CA ASN A 396 -24.98 1.99 12.42
C ASN A 396 -26.16 2.99 12.38
N SER A 397 -27.37 2.53 12.08
CA SER A 397 -28.56 3.40 11.96
C SER A 397 -28.84 4.26 13.19
N GLN A 398 -28.60 3.75 14.40
CA GLN A 398 -28.85 4.47 15.65
C GLN A 398 -27.75 5.50 15.93
N SER A 399 -26.47 5.12 15.78
CA SER A 399 -25.36 6.06 15.96
C SER A 399 -25.32 7.13 14.87
N TYR A 400 -25.77 6.83 13.64
CA TYR A 400 -25.96 7.80 12.57
C TYR A 400 -27.02 8.85 12.92
N CYS A 401 -28.20 8.43 13.39
CA CYS A 401 -29.22 9.36 13.85
C CYS A 401 -28.78 10.20 15.06
N GLN A 402 -28.01 9.62 15.98
CA GLN A 402 -27.45 10.36 17.11
C GLN A 402 -26.42 11.39 16.64
N PHE A 403 -25.51 10.99 15.74
CA PHE A 403 -24.55 11.90 15.12
C PHE A 403 -25.24 13.08 14.42
N LEU A 404 -26.26 12.81 13.60
CA LEU A 404 -27.07 13.87 12.97
C LEU A 404 -27.79 14.75 14.00
N GLU A 405 -28.34 14.19 15.08
CA GLU A 405 -28.96 14.96 16.16
C GLU A 405 -27.98 15.99 16.73
N ASP A 406 -26.77 15.53 17.05
CA ASP A 406 -25.78 16.30 17.80
C ASP A 406 -24.98 17.29 16.96
N THR A 407 -24.73 16.96 15.69
CA THR A 407 -23.95 17.79 14.76
C THR A 407 -24.85 18.68 13.91
N PHE A 408 -25.77 18.10 13.15
CA PHE A 408 -26.57 18.82 12.16
C PHE A 408 -27.83 19.46 12.77
N PHE A 409 -28.66 18.68 13.48
CA PHE A 409 -29.97 19.14 13.93
C PHE A 409 -29.90 20.15 15.08
N LYS A 410 -29.11 19.87 16.12
CA LYS A 410 -28.89 20.80 17.25
C LYS A 410 -28.19 22.08 16.79
N GLN A 411 -27.10 21.98 16.03
CA GLN A 411 -26.21 23.12 15.80
C GLN A 411 -26.67 24.03 14.67
N TRP A 412 -27.32 23.49 13.63
CA TRP A 412 -27.66 24.23 12.41
C TRP A 412 -29.15 24.19 12.06
N TYR A 413 -29.73 23.01 11.82
CA TYR A 413 -31.09 22.90 11.24
C TYR A 413 -32.17 23.54 12.11
N ARG A 414 -32.13 23.36 13.44
CA ARG A 414 -33.11 23.98 14.35
C ARG A 414 -33.18 25.50 14.23
N LYS A 415 -32.06 26.17 13.94
CA LYS A 415 -31.94 27.63 13.83
C LYS A 415 -32.52 28.19 12.51
N LYS A 416 -32.75 27.36 11.49
CA LYS A 416 -33.28 27.81 10.19
C LYS A 416 -34.78 28.12 10.23
N SER A 417 -35.25 29.00 9.33
CA SER A 417 -36.65 29.41 9.26
C SER A 417 -37.59 28.26 8.86
N ALA A 418 -38.89 28.39 9.18
CA ALA A 418 -39.90 27.41 8.76
C ALA A 418 -40.01 27.30 7.23
N SER A 419 -39.84 28.41 6.51
CA SER A 419 -39.80 28.43 5.03
C SER A 419 -38.61 27.61 4.49
N PHE A 420 -37.41 27.80 5.05
CA PHE A 420 -36.24 27.02 4.67
C PHE A 420 -36.46 25.52 4.91
N LYS A 421 -36.90 25.14 6.12
CA LYS A 421 -37.17 23.74 6.51
C LYS A 421 -38.22 23.06 5.61
N LYS A 422 -39.22 23.80 5.13
CA LYS A 422 -40.26 23.29 4.22
C LYS A 422 -39.72 23.03 2.81
N ASN A 423 -38.79 23.86 2.34
CA ASN A 423 -38.33 23.86 0.95
C ASN A 423 -37.01 23.10 0.73
N MET A 424 -36.24 22.82 1.80
CA MET A 424 -34.99 22.06 1.75
C MET A 424 -35.24 20.58 1.44
N ILE A 425 -34.47 20.03 0.51
CA ILE A 425 -34.39 18.60 0.22
C ILE A 425 -33.12 18.07 0.90
N PHE A 426 -33.21 16.99 1.68
CA PHE A 426 -32.07 16.35 2.32
C PHE A 426 -31.56 15.20 1.44
N MET A 427 -30.30 15.25 1.01
CA MET A 427 -29.67 14.16 0.27
C MET A 427 -28.86 13.27 1.23
N GLN A 428 -29.08 11.95 1.15
CA GLN A 428 -28.22 10.95 1.77
C GLN A 428 -27.96 9.80 0.78
N ASP A 429 -26.81 9.15 0.93
CA ASP A 429 -26.42 8.02 0.09
C ASP A 429 -27.29 6.75 0.36
N ASN A 430 -27.01 5.66 -0.36
CA ASN A 430 -27.72 4.39 -0.24
C ASN A 430 -27.05 3.40 0.75
N ALA A 431 -26.30 3.88 1.74
CA ALA A 431 -25.71 3.02 2.77
C ALA A 431 -26.77 2.33 3.65
N PRO A 432 -26.47 1.15 4.23
CA PRO A 432 -27.42 0.41 5.08
C PRO A 432 -27.85 1.18 6.35
N SER A 433 -27.00 2.06 6.88
CA SER A 433 -27.32 2.99 7.97
C SER A 433 -28.46 3.93 7.55
N HIS A 434 -28.27 4.64 6.43
CA HIS A 434 -29.09 5.74 5.95
C HIS A 434 -30.46 5.28 5.45
N THR A 435 -30.47 4.17 4.71
CA THR A 435 -31.67 3.56 4.10
C THR A 435 -32.52 2.74 5.07
N SER A 436 -32.08 2.57 6.32
CA SER A 436 -32.80 1.76 7.31
C SER A 436 -34.18 2.35 7.66
N LYS A 437 -35.13 1.46 8.01
CA LYS A 437 -36.46 1.87 8.54
C LYS A 437 -36.35 2.75 9.80
N TYR A 438 -35.29 2.56 10.59
CA TYR A 438 -35.03 3.37 11.78
C TYR A 438 -34.68 4.81 11.39
N SER A 439 -33.69 4.99 10.51
CA SER A 439 -33.18 6.31 10.14
C SER A 439 -34.18 7.12 9.32
N THR A 440 -34.88 6.49 8.37
CA THR A 440 -35.96 7.12 7.60
C THR A 440 -37.12 7.58 8.48
N ALA A 441 -37.60 6.74 9.41
CA ALA A 441 -38.64 7.12 10.37
C ALA A 441 -38.17 8.20 11.36
N TRP A 442 -36.88 8.21 11.71
CA TRP A 442 -36.29 9.24 12.57
C TRP A 442 -36.21 10.60 11.85
N LEU A 443 -35.75 10.63 10.59
CA LEU A 443 -35.72 11.85 9.76
C LEU A 443 -37.12 12.46 9.59
N ALA A 444 -38.13 11.63 9.34
CA ALA A 444 -39.53 12.06 9.27
C ALA A 444 -40.00 12.74 10.57
N ARG A 445 -39.66 12.19 11.74
CA ARG A 445 -39.95 12.81 13.05
C ARG A 445 -39.20 14.12 13.29
N LYS A 446 -38.10 14.38 12.58
CA LYS A 446 -37.36 15.65 12.61
C LYS A 446 -37.85 16.67 11.57
N GLY A 447 -38.88 16.33 10.80
CA GLY A 447 -39.51 17.18 9.79
C GLY A 447 -38.97 16.99 8.38
N ILE A 448 -38.02 16.08 8.16
CA ILE A 448 -37.52 15.71 6.83
C ILE A 448 -38.38 14.53 6.34
N LYS A 449 -39.48 14.86 5.68
CA LYS A 449 -40.43 13.88 5.15
C LYS A 449 -39.92 13.22 3.86
N GLU A 450 -40.61 12.16 3.43
CA GLU A 450 -40.23 11.37 2.24
C GLU A 450 -40.19 12.21 0.95
N GLU A 451 -41.09 13.18 0.77
CA GLU A 451 -41.07 14.11 -0.36
C GLU A 451 -39.82 15.01 -0.40
N ASN A 452 -39.22 15.27 0.76
CA ASN A 452 -38.02 16.09 0.94
C ASN A 452 -36.77 15.22 1.21
N LEU A 453 -36.82 13.90 1.02
CA LEU A 453 -35.69 12.99 1.21
C LEU A 453 -35.21 12.44 -0.14
N MET A 454 -34.05 12.92 -0.60
CA MET A 454 -33.38 12.43 -1.80
C MET A 454 -32.49 11.23 -1.45
N ILE A 455 -32.90 10.03 -1.86
CA ILE A 455 -32.09 8.81 -1.79
C ILE A 455 -31.23 8.71 -3.06
N TRP A 456 -29.93 8.48 -2.89
CA TRP A 456 -28.97 8.39 -4.00
C TRP A 456 -29.09 7.10 -4.84
N PRO A 457 -28.82 7.12 -6.16
CA PRO A 457 -28.88 5.91 -6.98
C PRO A 457 -27.65 4.99 -6.75
N PRO A 458 -27.81 3.67 -6.96
CA PRO A 458 -26.80 2.69 -6.58
C PRO A 458 -25.55 2.76 -7.47
N CYS A 459 -24.37 2.75 -6.84
CA CYS A 459 -23.06 2.73 -7.50
C CYS A 459 -22.81 3.90 -8.46
N SER A 460 -23.28 5.11 -8.11
CA SER A 460 -23.09 6.35 -8.89
C SER A 460 -22.34 7.44 -8.09
N PRO A 461 -21.09 7.22 -7.65
CA PRO A 461 -20.30 8.26 -6.99
C PRO A 461 -19.93 9.40 -7.95
N ASP A 462 -19.75 9.09 -9.25
CA ASP A 462 -19.46 10.07 -10.31
C ASP A 462 -20.62 11.04 -10.58
N LEU A 463 -21.81 10.74 -10.06
CA LEU A 463 -22.97 11.63 -10.09
C LEU A 463 -22.95 12.65 -8.95
N ASN A 464 -22.25 12.39 -7.84
CA ASN A 464 -22.33 13.18 -6.61
C ASN A 464 -21.44 14.42 -6.71
N PRO A 465 -21.95 15.67 -6.60
CA PRO A 465 -21.12 16.86 -6.59
C PRO A 465 -20.22 16.94 -5.33
N ILE A 466 -20.57 16.26 -4.23
CA ILE A 466 -19.79 16.27 -2.99
C ILE A 466 -18.43 15.55 -3.12
N GLU A 467 -18.36 14.49 -3.93
CA GLU A 467 -17.10 13.77 -4.17
C GLU A 467 -16.04 14.68 -4.77
N ASN A 468 -16.49 15.65 -5.56
CA ASN A 468 -15.66 16.71 -6.06
C ASN A 468 -15.23 17.63 -4.87
N LEU A 469 -16.12 18.08 -3.95
CA LEU A 469 -15.77 18.89 -2.76
C LEU A 469 -14.62 18.31 -1.96
N TRP A 470 -14.76 17.03 -1.64
CA TRP A 470 -13.81 16.28 -0.84
C TRP A 470 -12.39 16.39 -1.39
N SER A 471 -12.25 16.59 -2.69
CA SER A 471 -10.96 16.92 -3.26
C SER A 471 -10.45 18.32 -3.03
N ILE A 472 -11.25 19.39 -3.11
CA ILE A 472 -10.70 20.73 -2.87
C ILE A 472 -10.20 20.80 -1.45
N ILE A 473 -10.98 20.25 -0.51
CA ILE A 473 -10.58 20.13 0.89
C ILE A 473 -9.30 19.28 1.01
N LYS A 474 -9.20 18.10 0.38
CA LYS A 474 -7.97 17.29 0.36
C LYS A 474 -6.77 18.01 -0.29
N CYS A 475 -6.96 18.71 -1.41
CA CYS A 475 -5.89 19.45 -2.09
C CYS A 475 -5.38 20.63 -1.24
N ALA A 476 -6.26 21.27 -0.45
CA ALA A 476 -5.88 22.31 0.51
C ALA A 476 -5.19 21.73 1.76
N ILE A 477 -5.64 20.59 2.27
CA ILE A 477 -5.01 19.85 3.39
C ILE A 477 -3.58 19.42 3.00
N TYR A 478 -3.45 18.71 1.88
CA TYR A 478 -2.19 18.11 1.41
C TYR A 478 -1.40 19.00 0.43
N LYS A 479 -1.64 20.32 0.45
CA LYS A 479 -0.92 21.28 -0.39
C LYS A 479 0.59 21.12 -0.19
N GLU A 480 1.36 21.21 -1.27
CA GLU A 480 2.82 21.05 -1.26
C GLU A 480 3.31 19.71 -0.66
N GLY A 481 2.47 18.66 -0.68
CA GLY A 481 2.84 17.33 -0.17
C GLY A 481 2.83 17.22 1.35
N LYS A 482 2.22 18.17 2.05
CA LYS A 482 2.13 18.23 3.51
C LYS A 482 1.59 16.92 4.12
N GLN A 483 2.32 16.37 5.09
CA GLN A 483 1.90 15.21 5.89
C GLN A 483 1.61 15.61 7.34
N TYR A 484 0.93 14.74 8.08
CA TYR A 484 0.44 15.02 9.43
C TYR A 484 0.84 13.94 10.42
N THR A 485 1.25 14.34 11.62
CA THR A 485 1.73 13.43 12.68
C THR A 485 0.67 13.10 13.74
N SER A 486 -0.51 13.75 13.69
CA SER A 486 -1.61 13.47 14.62
C SER A 486 -2.99 13.73 14.00
N LEU A 487 -4.00 13.00 14.46
CA LEU A 487 -5.40 13.18 14.04
C LEU A 487 -5.93 14.59 14.35
N ASN A 488 -5.47 15.23 15.42
CA ASN A 488 -5.87 16.60 15.75
C ASN A 488 -5.29 17.60 14.74
N SER A 489 -4.01 17.46 14.36
CA SER A 489 -3.41 18.32 13.32
C SER A 489 -4.07 18.14 11.93
N VAL A 490 -4.51 16.92 11.59
CA VAL A 490 -5.34 16.67 10.40
C VAL A 490 -6.68 17.39 10.53
N TRP A 491 -7.34 17.26 11.69
CA TRP A 491 -8.65 17.86 11.93
C TRP A 491 -8.64 19.40 11.87
N GLU A 492 -7.62 20.03 12.45
CA GLU A 492 -7.39 21.48 12.33
C GLU A 492 -7.23 21.91 10.87
N ALA A 493 -6.49 21.14 10.07
CA ALA A 493 -6.34 21.41 8.64
C ALA A 493 -7.62 21.14 7.83
N VAL A 494 -8.41 20.13 8.18
CA VAL A 494 -9.75 19.88 7.61
C VAL A 494 -10.66 21.08 7.88
N VAL A 495 -10.66 21.60 9.10
CA VAL A 495 -11.44 22.80 9.48
C VAL A 495 -10.90 24.07 8.79
N ALA A 496 -9.58 24.23 8.65
CA ALA A 496 -8.99 25.37 7.95
C ALA A 496 -9.28 25.34 6.43
N ALA A 497 -9.12 24.19 5.78
CA ALA A 497 -9.46 23.99 4.38
C ALA A 497 -10.95 24.23 4.12
N ALA A 498 -11.82 23.71 5.00
CA ALA A 498 -13.26 23.93 4.95
C ALA A 498 -13.68 25.41 5.03
N ARG A 499 -13.02 26.20 5.89
CA ARG A 499 -13.30 27.64 6.03
C ARG A 499 -12.87 28.48 4.81
N ASN A 500 -11.98 27.94 4.00
CA ASN A 500 -11.43 28.62 2.81
C ASN A 500 -12.13 28.20 1.51
N VAL A 501 -13.22 27.43 1.58
CA VAL A 501 -14.04 27.12 0.40
C VAL A 501 -14.92 28.33 0.07
N ASP A 502 -14.82 28.85 -1.15
CA ASP A 502 -15.50 30.06 -1.60
C ASP A 502 -16.87 29.75 -2.22
N GLY A 503 -17.89 30.55 -1.92
CA GLY A 503 -19.27 30.33 -2.34
C GLY A 503 -19.50 30.25 -3.86
N GLU A 504 -18.74 30.95 -4.70
CA GLU A 504 -18.98 30.89 -6.15
C GLU A 504 -18.51 29.57 -6.79
N GLN A 505 -17.46 28.96 -6.22
CA GLN A 505 -16.97 27.62 -6.57
C GLN A 505 -18.08 26.54 -6.54
N ILE A 506 -19.06 26.78 -5.68
CA ILE A 506 -20.06 25.84 -5.18
C ILE A 506 -21.28 25.88 -6.06
N LYS A 507 -21.78 27.10 -6.25
CA LYS A 507 -22.92 27.41 -7.08
C LYS A 507 -22.72 26.81 -8.47
N THR A 508 -21.52 26.98 -9.03
CA THR A 508 -21.02 26.30 -10.24
C THR A 508 -21.28 24.78 -10.26
N LEU A 509 -21.05 24.08 -9.15
CA LEU A 509 -21.26 22.62 -9.06
C LEU A 509 -22.72 22.22 -8.85
N THR A 510 -23.45 22.96 -8.04
CA THR A 510 -24.88 22.76 -7.86
C THR A 510 -25.60 22.96 -9.20
N GLU A 511 -25.19 23.95 -9.98
CA GLU A 511 -25.60 24.19 -11.37
C GLU A 511 -25.12 23.08 -12.34
N SER A 512 -23.99 22.41 -12.06
CA SER A 512 -23.52 21.26 -12.87
C SER A 512 -24.47 20.05 -12.86
N MET A 513 -25.38 19.97 -11.89
CA MET A 513 -26.28 18.82 -11.71
C MET A 513 -27.13 18.53 -12.95
N ASP A 514 -27.67 19.55 -13.62
CA ASP A 514 -28.48 19.35 -14.83
C ASP A 514 -27.66 18.70 -15.95
N GLY A 515 -26.41 19.16 -16.14
CA GLY A 515 -25.46 18.55 -17.08
C GLY A 515 -25.09 17.10 -16.71
N ARG A 516 -24.96 16.80 -15.40
CA ARG A 516 -24.75 15.43 -14.91
C ARG A 516 -25.97 14.54 -15.18
N LEU A 517 -27.19 15.02 -14.91
CA LEU A 517 -28.43 14.29 -15.19
C LEU A 517 -28.59 13.98 -16.68
N LEU A 518 -28.41 14.99 -17.55
CA LEU A 518 -28.45 14.81 -18.99
C LEU A 518 -27.41 13.79 -19.46
N SER A 519 -26.22 13.78 -18.86
CA SER A 519 -25.19 12.78 -19.13
C SER A 519 -25.61 11.36 -18.69
N VAL A 520 -26.28 11.20 -17.55
CA VAL A 520 -26.82 9.89 -17.10
C VAL A 520 -27.86 9.39 -18.10
N LEU A 521 -28.76 10.27 -18.55
CA LEU A 521 -29.81 9.92 -19.51
C LEU A 521 -29.22 9.55 -20.89
N ALA A 522 -28.31 10.36 -21.43
CA ALA A 522 -27.62 10.09 -22.68
C ALA A 522 -26.86 8.74 -22.66
N LYS A 523 -26.22 8.42 -21.53
CA LYS A 523 -25.51 7.15 -21.32
C LYS A 523 -26.40 6.00 -20.85
N LYS A 524 -27.72 6.16 -20.85
CA LYS A 524 -28.72 5.15 -20.44
C LYS A 524 -28.41 4.56 -19.06
N GLY A 525 -28.07 5.43 -18.11
CA GLY A 525 -27.76 5.05 -16.73
C GLY A 525 -26.36 4.48 -16.52
N GLY A 526 -25.47 4.59 -17.50
CA GLY A 526 -24.04 4.33 -17.34
C GLY A 526 -23.28 5.50 -16.73
N TYR A 527 -22.03 5.24 -16.31
CA TYR A 527 -21.13 6.22 -15.69
C TYR A 527 -20.95 7.49 -16.54
N ILE A 528 -21.10 8.64 -15.92
CA ILE A 528 -20.98 9.94 -16.58
C ILE A 528 -19.53 10.43 -16.66
N GLY A 529 -18.68 10.02 -15.72
CA GLY A 529 -17.26 10.42 -15.65
C GLY A 529 -16.98 11.33 -14.45
N HIS A 530 -15.73 11.55 -14.04
CA HIS A 530 -14.46 11.22 -14.70
C HIS A 530 -14.03 9.76 -14.50
#